data_AF-A0ABC9VGI7-F1
#
_entry.id   AF-A0ABC9VGI7-F1
#
_cell.length_a   1.000
_cell.length_b   1.000
_cell.length_c   1.000
_cell.angle_alpha   90.00
_cell.angle_beta   90.00
_cell.angle_gamma   90.00
#
_symmetry.space_group_name_H-M   'P 1'
#
loop_
_entity.id
_entity.type
_entity.pdbx_description
1 polymer ?
#
loop_
_entity_poly.entity_id
_entity_poly.type
_entity_poly.pdbx_seq_one_letter_code
_entity_poly.pdbx_strand_id
1 'polypeptide(L)' 'MDVVKVRKQNRILDVPASRLEAFLQQGYDQIDEKGKVIRRATGGRTVPLAEYNKVVEELEKAKAELAKLKKK' A
#
# COMPACT_ATOMS: atom_id res chain seq x y z
N MET A 1 -20.27 5.81 9.16
CA MET A 1 -19.61 6.08 7.87
C MET A 1 -18.15 5.64 8.00
N ASP A 2 -17.73 4.63 7.25
CA ASP A 2 -16.31 4.26 7.17
C ASP A 2 -15.51 5.38 6.50
N VAL A 3 -14.67 6.04 7.30
CA VAL A 3 -13.72 7.05 6.85
C VAL A 3 -12.35 6.39 6.73
N VAL A 4 -11.70 6.63 5.59
CA VAL A 4 -10.38 6.09 5.27
C VAL A 4 -9.42 7.25 5.03
N LYS A 5 -8.20 7.12 5.55
CA LYS A 5 -7.16 8.12 5.32
C LYS A 5 -6.45 7.85 4.01
N VAL A 6 -6.35 8.87 3.19
CA VAL A 6 -5.60 8.84 1.93
C VAL A 6 -4.52 9.92 1.95
N ARG A 7 -3.35 9.61 1.40
CA ARG A 7 -2.18 10.48 1.36
C ARG A 7 -1.67 10.64 -0.05
N LYS A 8 -1.41 11.88 -0.45
CA LYS A 8 -0.66 12.21 -1.67
C LYS A 8 0.39 13.23 -1.31
N GLN A 9 1.67 12.83 -1.44
CA GLN A 9 2.81 13.65 -1.01
C GLN A 9 2.65 14.07 0.47
N ASN A 10 2.60 15.38 0.76
CA ASN A 10 2.44 15.94 2.11
C ASN A 10 0.97 16.17 2.52
N ARG A 11 0.01 15.78 1.67
CA ARG A 11 -1.42 15.99 1.92
C ARG A 11 -2.06 14.72 2.42
N ILE A 12 -2.67 14.77 3.59
CA ILE A 12 -3.47 13.69 4.19
C ILE A 12 -4.93 14.15 4.22
N LEU A 13 -5.84 13.29 3.77
CA LEU A 13 -7.28 13.54 3.72
C LEU A 13 -8.04 12.35 4.30
N ASP A 14 -9.04 12.64 5.13
CA ASP A 14 -10.03 11.66 5.54
C ASP A 14 -11.17 11.68 4.52
N VAL A 15 -11.31 10.60 3.76
CA VAL A 15 -12.33 10.46 2.72
C VAL A 15 -13.27 9.31 3.07
N PRO A 16 -14.56 9.37 2.69
CA PRO A 16 -15.44 8.24 2.85
C PRO A 16 -14.98 7.07 1.97
N ALA A 17 -15.13 5.84 2.46
CA ALA A 17 -14.72 4.62 1.75
C ALA A 17 -15.30 4.53 0.33
N SER A 18 -16.51 5.05 0.12
CA SER A 18 -17.17 5.10 -1.20
C SER A 18 -16.42 5.94 -2.24
N ARG A 19 -15.55 6.87 -1.84
CA ARG A 19 -14.73 7.68 -2.75
C ARG A 19 -13.28 7.18 -2.86
N LEU A 20 -12.90 6.16 -2.09
CA LEU A 20 -11.54 5.63 -2.06
C LEU A 20 -11.03 5.34 -3.48
N GLU A 21 -11.84 4.70 -4.32
CA GLU A 21 -11.44 4.32 -5.68
C GLU A 21 -11.12 5.54 -6.56
N ALA A 22 -11.92 6.60 -6.46
CA ALA A 22 -11.65 7.85 -7.18
C ALA A 22 -10.34 8.50 -6.72
N PHE A 23 -10.06 8.48 -5.41
CA PHE A 23 -8.80 9.00 -4.87
C PHE A 23 -7.59 8.12 -5.24
N LEU A 24 -7.74 6.80 -5.26
CA LEU A 24 -6.72 5.87 -5.76
C LEU A 24 -6.40 6.10 -7.24
N GLN A 25 -7.41 6.37 -8.08
CA GLN A 25 -7.21 6.74 -9.48
C GLN A 25 -6.50 8.09 -9.64
N GLN A 26 -6.78 9.06 -8.75
CA GLN A 26 -6.10 10.36 -8.71
C GLN A 26 -4.67 10.30 -8.17
N GLY A 27 -4.19 9.13 -7.74
CA GLY A 27 -2.82 8.97 -7.24
C GLY A 27 -2.68 9.14 -5.73
N TYR A 28 -3.76 9.02 -4.94
CA TYR A 28 -3.68 9.04 -3.49
C TYR A 28 -3.52 7.62 -2.92
N ASP A 29 -2.48 7.43 -2.12
CA ASP A 29 -2.23 6.19 -1.39
C ASP A 29 -3.14 6.08 -0.16
N GLN A 30 -3.82 4.96 0.02
CA GLN A 30 -4.54 4.70 1.27
C GLN A 30 -3.53 4.43 2.39
N ILE A 31 -3.65 5.16 3.49
CA ILE A 31 -2.82 5.01 4.68
C ILE A 31 -3.65 4.56 5.88
N ASP A 32 -3.02 3.76 6.73
CA ASP A 32 -3.53 3.36 8.04
C ASP A 32 -3.40 4.49 9.06
N GLU A 33 -4.04 4.36 10.22
CA GLU A 33 -3.89 5.29 11.35
C GLU A 33 -2.43 5.47 11.80
N LYS A 34 -1.58 4.46 11.58
CA LYS A 34 -0.13 4.54 11.83
C LYS A 34 0.68 5.18 10.71
N GLY A 35 0.03 5.74 9.68
CA GLY A 35 0.69 6.36 8.52
C GLY A 35 1.32 5.37 7.54
N LYS A 36 1.04 4.07 7.71
CA LYS A 36 1.54 3.01 6.83
C LYS A 36 0.63 2.88 5.61
N VAL A 37 1.20 2.86 4.42
CA VAL A 37 0.43 2.70 3.18
C VAL A 37 -0.15 1.29 3.12
N ILE A 38 -1.47 1.16 3.18
CA ILE A 38 -2.22 -0.09 3.04
C ILE A 38 -2.38 -0.42 1.55
N ARG A 39 -2.82 0.57 0.76
CA ARG A 39 -3.10 0.40 -0.66
C ARG A 39 -2.46 1.53 -1.43
N ARG A 40 -1.43 1.22 -2.22
CA ARG A 40 -0.81 2.22 -3.09
C ARG A 40 -1.76 2.56 -4.22
N ALA A 41 -1.82 3.85 -4.55
CA ALA A 41 -2.42 4.25 -5.80
C ALA A 41 -1.54 3.75 -6.93
N THR A 42 -2.03 2.75 -7.66
CA THR A 42 -1.36 2.32 -8.89
C THR A 42 -1.51 3.37 -9.99
N GLY A 43 -2.33 4.42 -9.80
CA GLY A 43 -2.48 5.53 -10.75
C GLY A 43 -2.96 5.06 -12.13
N GLY A 44 -3.75 3.98 -12.17
CA GLY A 44 -4.16 3.33 -13.41
C GLY A 44 -3.11 2.42 -14.04
N ARG A 45 -1.94 2.23 -13.41
CA ARG A 45 -0.91 1.29 -13.88
C ARG A 45 -1.26 -0.13 -13.42
N THR A 46 -1.49 -1.00 -14.38
CA THR A 46 -1.62 -2.43 -14.13
C THR A 46 -0.22 -3.02 -13.98
N VAL A 47 0.11 -3.60 -12.81
CA VAL A 47 1.35 -4.34 -12.66
C VAL A 47 1.13 -5.73 -13.27
N PRO A 48 1.98 -6.18 -14.21
CA PRO A 48 1.87 -7.53 -14.74
C PRO A 48 2.12 -8.54 -13.62
N LEU A 49 1.30 -9.60 -13.59
CA LEU A 49 1.28 -10.60 -12.51
C LEU A 49 2.67 -11.19 -12.22
N ALA A 50 3.51 -11.36 -13.25
CA ALA A 50 4.86 -11.87 -13.11
C ALA A 50 5.78 -10.97 -12.25
N GLU A 51 5.66 -9.65 -12.37
CA GLU A 51 6.43 -8.71 -11.55
C GLU A 51 5.89 -8.67 -10.11
N TYR A 52 4.58 -8.77 -9.93
CA TYR A 52 3.98 -8.88 -8.61
C TYR A 52 4.48 -10.15 -7.88
N ASN A 53 4.47 -11.30 -8.55
CA ASN A 53 4.92 -12.57 -7.98
C ASN A 53 6.40 -12.51 -7.57
N LYS A 54 7.27 -11.93 -8.40
CA LYS A 54 8.68 -11.72 -8.06
C LYS A 54 8.87 -10.91 -6.77
N VAL A 55 8.13 -9.81 -6.63
CA VAL A 55 8.21 -8.96 -5.43
C VAL A 55 7.69 -9.68 -4.19
N VAL A 56 6.67 -10.53 -4.34
CA VAL A 56 6.16 -11.36 -3.24
C VAL A 56 7.22 -12.37 -2.80
N GLU A 57 7.86 -13.08 -3.73
CA GLU A 57 8.93 -14.04 -3.42
C GLU A 57 10.12 -13.36 -2.71
N GLU A 58 10.55 -12.19 -3.19
CA GLU A 58 11.62 -11.39 -2.56
C GLU A 58 11.22 -10.96 -1.14
N LEU A 59 9.97 -10.56 -0.93
CA LEU A 59 9.45 -10.20 0.39
C LEU A 59 9.44 -11.40 1.34
N GLU A 60 9.05 -12.58 0.87
CA GLU A 60 9.06 -13.80 1.68
C GLU A 60 10.48 -14.21 2.04
N LYS A 61 11.42 -14.16 1.09
CA LYS A 61 12.84 -14.39 1.36
C LYS A 61 13.38 -13.41 2.41
N ALA A 62 13.17 -12.11 2.22
CA ALA A 62 13.63 -11.09 3.15
C ALA A 62 13.03 -11.28 4.56
N LYS A 63 11.75 -11.66 4.67
CA LYS A 63 11.13 -11.98 5.97
C LYS A 63 11.73 -13.22 6.61
N ALA A 64 12.00 -14.26 5.82
CA ALA A 64 12.64 -15.48 6.32
C ALA A 64 14.06 -15.20 6.83
N GLU A 65 14.82 -14.34 6.15
CA GLU A 65 16.14 -13.91 6.61
C GLU A 65 16.08 -13.05 7.87
N LEU A 66 15.14 -12.10 7.95
CA LEU A 66 14.90 -11.33 9.17
C LEU A 66 14.52 -12.22 10.37
N ALA A 67 13.73 -13.27 10.15
CA ALA A 67 13.36 -14.21 11.20
C ALA A 67 14.57 -15.03 11.69
N LYS A 68 15.50 -15.39 10.79
CA LYS A 68 16.75 -16.06 11.15
C LYS A 68 17.69 -15.12 11.92
N LEU A 69 17.81 -13.86 11.49
CA LEU A 69 18.65 -12.85 12.13
C LEU A 69 18.14 -12.43 13.51
N LYS A 70 16.82 -12.31 13.70
CA LYS A 70 16.22 -11.99 15.02
C LYS A 70 16.30 -13.12 16.05
N LYS A 71 16.64 -14.34 15.61
CA LYS A 71 16.84 -15.50 16.51
C LYS A 71 18.29 -15.63 17.01
N LYS A 72 19.20 -14.77 16.54
CA LYS A 72 20.60 -14.74 16.95
C LYS A 72 20.86 -13.55 17.86
#